data_AF-A0A7T8GRG6-F1
#
_entry.id   AF-A0A7T8GRG6-F1
#
_cell.length_a   1.000
_cell.length_b   1.000
_cell.length_c   1.000
_cell.angle_alpha   90.00
_cell.angle_beta   90.00
_cell.angle_gamma   90.00
#
_symmetry.space_group_name_H-M   'P 1'
#
loop_
_entity.id
_entity.type
_entity.pdbx_description
1 polymer ?
#
loop_
_entity_poly.entity_id
_entity_poly.type
_entity_poly.pdbx_seq_one_letter_code
_entity_poly.pdbx_strand_id
1 'polypeptide(L)'
;MMAHKLRPTSIDIFVMDEYDKAEPYQMLLTYRLRNMETTVLMLSATNNMKVLEYFRMHKDAVLEVPISPRHPITEHEPVESGTC
;
A
#
# COMPACT_ATOMS: atom_id res chain seq x y z
N MET A 1 2.52 -40.82 -9.55
CA MET A 1 3.11 -39.52 -9.14
C MET A 1 1.97 -38.57 -8.83
N MET A 2 1.72 -38.27 -7.54
CA MET A 2 0.74 -37.26 -7.14
C MET A 2 1.48 -35.93 -6.93
N ALA A 3 1.05 -34.88 -7.63
CA ALA A 3 1.51 -33.52 -7.33
C ALA A 3 0.87 -33.09 -6.01
N HIS A 4 1.66 -33.04 -4.94
CA HIS A 4 1.24 -32.35 -3.73
C HIS A 4 1.04 -30.87 -4.10
N LYS A 5 -0.20 -30.37 -4.04
CA LYS A 5 -0.48 -28.94 -4.10
C LYS A 5 0.27 -28.29 -2.94
N LEU A 6 1.32 -27.54 -3.25
CA LEU A 6 1.99 -26.65 -2.30
C LEU A 6 0.92 -25.67 -1.80
N ARG A 7 0.47 -25.85 -0.56
CA ARG A 7 -0.22 -24.76 0.15
C ARG A 7 0.85 -23.66 0.33
N PRO A 8 0.58 -22.40 -0.02
CA PRO A 8 1.52 -21.32 0.31
C PRO A 8 1.52 -21.20 1.84
N THR A 9 2.48 -21.85 2.50
CA THR A 9 2.52 -21.95 3.97
C THR A 9 3.20 -20.76 4.64
N SER A 10 3.80 -19.85 3.89
CA SER A 10 4.18 -18.54 4.40
C SER A 10 4.09 -17.52 3.27
N ILE A 11 3.27 -16.49 3.49
CA ILE A 11 3.30 -15.28 2.67
C ILE A 11 4.03 -14.27 3.55
N ASP A 12 5.27 -13.94 3.20
CA ASP A 12 6.06 -13.02 4.02
C ASP A 12 5.60 -11.57 3.80
N ILE A 13 5.16 -11.26 2.57
CA ILE A 13 4.70 -9.93 2.16
C ILE A 13 3.39 -10.06 1.37
N PHE A 14 2.37 -9.31 1.78
CA PHE A 14 1.11 -9.16 1.06
C PHE A 14 0.96 -7.71 0.60
N VAL A 15 0.91 -7.50 -0.72
CA VAL A 15 0.76 -6.18 -1.33
C VAL A 15 -0.65 -6.04 -1.89
N MET A 16 -1.28 -4.90 -1.63
CA MET A 16 -2.61 -4.58 -2.09
C MET A 16 -2.62 -3.20 -2.73
N ASP A 17 -2.89 -3.17 -4.02
CA ASP A 17 -3.01 -1.96 -4.82
C ASP A 17 -4.47 -1.48 -4.89
N GLU A 18 -4.67 -0.17 -5.09
CA GLU A 18 -5.97 0.49 -5.13
C GLU A 18 -6.90 0.10 -3.96
N TYR A 19 -6.38 0.08 -2.74
CA TYR A 19 -7.10 -0.40 -1.57
C TYR A 19 -8.40 0.36 -1.28
N ASP A 20 -8.45 1.65 -1.62
CA ASP A 20 -9.64 2.48 -1.53
C ASP A 20 -10.82 1.96 -2.37
N LYS A 21 -10.55 1.23 -3.46
CA LYS A 21 -11.58 0.60 -4.30
C LYS A 21 -11.98 -0.79 -3.83
N ALA A 22 -11.30 -1.35 -2.83
CA ALA A 22 -11.55 -2.71 -2.33
C ALA A 22 -12.72 -2.81 -1.35
N GLU A 23 -13.54 -1.76 -1.19
CA GLU A 23 -14.55 -1.59 -0.12
C GLU A 23 -15.37 -2.86 0.24
N PRO A 24 -15.95 -3.62 -0.72
CA PRO A 24 -16.72 -4.82 -0.36
C PRO A 24 -15.86 -5.97 0.20
N TYR A 25 -14.55 -5.95 -0.03
CA TYR A 25 -13.60 -6.98 0.38
C TYR A 25 -12.69 -6.55 1.54
N GLN A 26 -12.66 -5.26 1.89
CA GLN A 26 -11.77 -4.73 2.92
C GLN A 26 -11.90 -5.51 4.22
N MET A 27 -13.12 -5.73 4.70
CA MET A 27 -13.39 -6.44 5.95
C MET A 27 -12.96 -7.92 5.90
N LEU A 28 -13.13 -8.59 4.75
CA LEU A 28 -12.71 -9.98 4.55
C LEU A 28 -11.18 -10.11 4.50
N LEU A 29 -10.52 -9.21 3.79
CA LEU A 29 -9.06 -9.15 3.67
C LEU A 29 -8.43 -8.90 5.03
N THR A 30 -8.94 -7.89 5.72
CA THR A 30 -8.63 -7.59 7.11
C THR A 30 -8.74 -8.82 8.02
N TYR A 31 -9.86 -9.54 7.97
CA TYR A 31 -10.06 -10.73 8.80
C TYR A 31 -9.02 -11.83 8.48
N ARG A 32 -8.71 -12.06 7.21
CA ARG A 32 -7.71 -13.05 6.81
C ARG A 32 -6.31 -12.67 7.25
N LEU A 33 -5.93 -11.40 7.12
CA LEU A 33 -4.59 -10.91 7.42
C LEU A 33 -4.34 -10.71 8.93
N ARG A 34 -5.39 -10.76 9.77
CA ARG A 34 -5.28 -10.56 11.22
C ARG A 34 -4.31 -11.53 11.88
N ASN A 35 -4.42 -12.81 11.55
CA ASN A 35 -3.64 -13.89 12.20
C ASN A 35 -2.45 -14.36 11.36
N MET A 36 -2.14 -13.67 10.26
CA MET A 36 -0.99 -13.98 9.43
C MET A 36 0.20 -13.15 9.90
N GLU A 37 1.31 -13.84 10.14
CA GLU A 37 2.63 -13.23 10.38
C GLU A 37 3.20 -12.79 9.03
N THR A 38 2.59 -11.73 8.48
CA THR A 38 2.83 -11.22 7.14
C THR A 38 2.96 -9.71 7.21
N THR A 39 3.96 -9.17 6.50
CA THR A 39 4.07 -7.73 6.26
C THR A 39 3.01 -7.31 5.23
N VAL A 40 2.14 -6.37 5.59
CA VAL A 40 1.06 -5.91 4.70
C VAL A 40 1.40 -4.52 4.17
N LEU A 41 1.49 -4.39 2.86
CA LEU A 41 1.67 -3.12 2.15
C LEU A 41 0.36 -2.75 1.45
N MET A 42 -0.23 -1.62 1.83
CA MET A 42 -1.47 -1.12 1.22
C MET A 42 -1.17 0.17 0.49
N LEU A 43 -1.46 0.20 -0.81
CA LEU A 43 -1.33 1.36 -1.66
C LEU A 43 -2.74 1.89 -1.95
N SER A 44 -2.92 3.19 -1.79
CA SER A 44 -4.19 3.86 -1.98
C SER A 44 -3.95 5.26 -2.50
N ALA A 45 -4.75 5.71 -3.47
CA ALA A 45 -4.71 7.08 -3.94
C ALA A 45 -5.35 8.05 -2.93
N THR A 46 -6.29 7.55 -2.13
CA THR A 46 -7.02 8.32 -1.13
C THR A 46 -6.66 7.89 0.30
N ASN A 47 -6.63 8.86 1.21
CA ASN A 47 -6.43 8.58 2.62
C ASN A 47 -7.77 8.20 3.28
N ASN A 48 -8.07 6.91 3.35
CA ASN A 48 -9.29 6.41 3.99
C ASN A 48 -9.08 6.25 5.50
N MET A 49 -9.44 7.28 6.26
CA MET A 49 -9.29 7.34 7.73
C MET A 49 -9.80 6.10 8.48
N LYS A 50 -10.94 5.53 8.07
CA LYS A 50 -11.56 4.38 8.76
C LYS A 50 -10.68 3.14 8.73
N VAL A 51 -9.97 2.96 7.64
CA VAL A 51 -9.07 1.83 7.41
C VAL A 51 -7.81 2.02 8.21
N LEU A 52 -7.29 3.24 8.18
CA LEU A 52 -6.08 3.60 8.90
C LEU A 52 -6.27 3.41 10.41
N GLU A 53 -7.44 3.75 10.94
CA GLU A 53 -7.87 3.41 12.30
C GLU A 53 -7.91 1.90 12.56
N TYR A 54 -8.48 1.10 11.64
CA TYR A 54 -8.50 -0.35 11.80
C TYR A 54 -7.09 -0.93 11.96
N PHE A 55 -6.17 -0.59 11.05
CA PHE A 55 -4.81 -1.14 11.10
C PHE A 55 -4.03 -0.63 12.31
N ARG A 56 -4.21 0.63 12.70
CA ARG A 56 -3.62 1.18 13.93
C ARG A 56 -4.06 0.43 15.19
N MET A 57 -5.28 -0.14 15.21
CA MET A 57 -5.77 -0.93 16.33
C MET A 57 -5.31 -2.40 16.34
N HIS A 58 -4.92 -2.95 15.19
CA HIS A 58 -4.74 -4.40 15.02
C HIS A 58 -3.33 -4.84 14.55
N LYS A 59 -2.44 -3.90 14.22
CA LYS A 59 -1.06 -4.17 13.84
C LYS A 59 -0.12 -3.33 14.68
N ASP A 60 1.00 -3.94 15.08
CA ASP A 60 1.95 -3.37 16.05
C ASP A 60 2.60 -2.08 15.55
N ALA A 61 2.71 -1.90 14.24
CA ALA A 61 3.23 -0.69 13.63
C ALA A 61 2.55 -0.43 12.27
N VAL A 62 1.95 0.76 12.13
CA VAL A 62 1.45 1.27 10.85
C VAL A 62 2.31 2.47 10.48
N LEU A 63 3.07 2.35 9.38
CA LEU A 63 3.80 3.48 8.81
C LEU A 63 2.97 4.09 7.68
N GLU A 64 2.53 5.32 7.87
CA GLU A 64 1.87 6.11 6.83
C GLU A 64 2.93 6.89 6.05
N VAL A 65 3.01 6.66 4.74
CA VAL A 65 3.93 7.39 3.85
C VAL A 65 3.08 8.23 2.89
N PRO A 66 2.72 9.47 3.28
CA PRO A 66 2.04 10.36 2.35
C PRO A 66 2.99 10.71 1.22
N ILE A 67 2.59 10.42 -0.02
CA ILE A 67 3.29 10.93 -1.18
C ILE A 67 2.93 12.41 -1.26
N SER A 68 3.91 13.28 -0.97
CA SER A 68 3.77 14.72 -1.21
C SER A 68 3.27 14.91 -2.66
N PRO A 69 2.27 15.79 -2.91
CA PRO A 69 1.87 16.08 -4.28
C PRO A 69 3.13 16.36 -5.10
N ARG A 70 3.21 15.81 -6.33
CA ARG A 70 4.31 16.16 -7.24
C ARG A 70 4.44 17.67 -7.18
N HIS A 71 5.57 18.16 -6.68
CA HIS A 71 5.90 19.55 -6.88
C HIS A 71 5.74 19.78 -8.38
N PRO A 72 4.94 20.75 -8.82
CA PRO A 72 4.88 21.07 -10.23
C PRO A 72 6.32 21.23 -10.65
N ILE A 73 6.76 20.41 -11.60
CA ILE A 73 8.06 20.59 -12.23
C ILE A 73 7.94 22.01 -12.76
N THR A 74 8.66 22.94 -12.13
CA THR A 74 8.70 24.31 -12.62
C THR A 74 9.31 24.14 -13.99
N GLU A 75 8.53 24.37 -15.03
CA GLU A 75 9.09 24.51 -16.37
C GLU A 75 10.11 25.63 -16.22
N HIS A 76 11.39 25.26 -16.13
CA HIS A 76 12.43 26.25 -16.23
C HIS A 76 12.23 26.86 -17.61
N GLU A 77 11.89 28.14 -17.66
CA GLU A 77 11.95 28.90 -18.91
C GLU A 77 13.29 28.56 -19.56
N PRO A 78 13.31 28.26 -20.87
CA PRO A 78 14.54 27.91 -21.56
C PRO A 78 15.56 28.99 -21.20
N VAL A 79 16.64 28.59 -20.54
CA VAL A 79 17.71 29.50 -20.16
C VAL A 79 18.17 30.15 -21.46
N GLU A 80 17.82 31.43 -21.66
CA GLU A 80 18.30 32.18 -22.81
C GLU A 80 19.82 32.10 -22.78
N SER A 81 20.35 31.48 -23.82
CA SER A 81 21.77 31.21 -24.00
C SER A 81 22.57 32.49 -23.80
N GLY A 82 23.27 32.59 -22.68
CA GLY A 82 24.05 33.76 -22.29
C GLY A 82 25.38 33.39 -21.65
N THR A 83 26.26 32.78 -22.47
CA THR A 83 27.73 32.62 -22.30
C THR A 83 28.29 31.78 -21.15
N CYS A 84 29.24 30.90 -21.49
CA CYS A 84 30.03 30.04 -20.61
C CYS A 84 30.92 30.81 -19.62
#